data_AF-A0A7C7IZ71-F1
#
_entry.id   AF-A0A7C7IZ71-F1
#
_cell.length_a   1.000
_cell.length_b   1.000
_cell.length_c   1.000
_cell.angle_alpha   90.00
_cell.angle_beta   90.00
_cell.angle_gamma   90.00
#
_symmetry.space_group_name_H-M   'P 1'
#
loop_
_entity.id
_entity.type
_entity.pdbx_description
1 polymer ?
#
loop_
_entity_poly.entity_id
_entity_poly.type
_entity_poly.pdbx_seq_one_letter_code
_entity_poly.pdbx_strand_id
1 'polypeptide(L)'
;MQFLTKTFHFCAAHQYGHENWSDKKNVDTFGADAQVHGHNYTLEVTVRGEINPDTGFIVDLTHLKDVVNTNIITKLDHSQIEKDILWFEDKQPSSENLVVFIW
;
A
#
# COMPACT_ATOMS: atom_id res chain seq x y z
N MET A 1 15.89 -16.10 15.75
CA MET A 1 15.19 -15.55 14.57
C MET A 1 15.43 -14.05 14.50
N GLN A 2 15.78 -13.56 13.32
CA GLN A 2 16.09 -12.18 13.03
C GLN A 2 15.01 -11.60 12.10
N PHE A 3 14.93 -10.28 12.02
CA PHE A 3 14.06 -9.56 11.11
C PHE A 3 14.91 -8.89 10.03
N LEU A 4 14.41 -8.94 8.79
CA LEU A 4 14.99 -8.25 7.66
C LEU A 4 13.90 -7.40 7.00
N THR A 5 14.16 -6.10 6.90
CA THR A 5 13.24 -5.15 6.26
C THR A 5 13.83 -4.68 4.94
N LYS A 6 12.99 -4.67 3.90
CA LYS A 6 13.31 -4.06 2.61
C LYS A 6 12.27 -3.00 2.29
N THR A 7 12.75 -1.82 1.92
CA THR A 7 11.93 -0.66 1.58
C THR A 7 11.68 -0.60 0.07
N PHE A 8 10.44 -0.31 -0.30
CA PHE A 8 9.96 -0.11 -1.66
C PHE A 8 9.22 1.22 -1.76
N HIS A 9 9.01 1.69 -2.99
CA HIS A 9 8.32 2.94 -3.26
C HIS A 9 7.34 2.77 -4.41
N PHE A 10 6.20 3.43 -4.33
CA PHE A 10 5.25 3.58 -5.42
C PHE A 10 4.50 4.91 -5.27
N CYS A 11 3.96 5.42 -6.36
CA CYS A 11 3.18 6.65 -6.36
C CYS A 11 1.73 6.32 -6.71
N ALA A 12 0.77 6.76 -5.90
CA ALA A 12 -0.64 6.53 -6.18
C ALA A 12 -1.48 7.74 -5.77
N ALA A 13 -2.55 7.98 -6.52
CA ALA A 13 -3.59 8.93 -6.20
C ALA A 13 -4.73 8.26 -5.43
N HIS A 14 -5.52 9.05 -4.71
CA HIS A 14 -6.71 8.59 -4.02
C HIS A 14 -7.61 9.75 -3.62
N GLN A 15 -8.86 9.42 -3.27
CA GLN A 15 -9.85 10.36 -2.76
C GLN A 15 -10.68 9.69 -1.66
N TYR A 16 -10.84 10.37 -0.53
CA TYR A 16 -11.75 9.93 0.52
C TYR A 16 -13.16 10.44 0.23
N GLY A 17 -14.16 9.64 0.59
CA GLY A 17 -15.53 10.09 0.50
C GLY A 17 -16.54 8.97 0.59
N HIS A 18 -17.79 9.37 0.79
CA HIS A 18 -18.95 8.52 0.64
C HIS A 18 -19.85 9.09 -0.45
N GLU A 19 -20.17 8.28 -1.46
CA GLU A 19 -21.09 8.66 -2.55
C GLU A 19 -22.48 9.06 -2.02
N ASN A 20 -22.89 8.46 -0.91
CA ASN A 20 -24.20 8.71 -0.29
C ASN A 20 -24.20 9.91 0.68
N TRP A 21 -23.09 10.64 0.82
CA TRP A 21 -23.01 11.84 1.66
C TRP A 21 -23.07 13.10 0.79
N SER A 22 -23.53 14.21 1.39
CA SER A 22 -23.38 15.51 0.73
C SER A 22 -21.91 15.91 0.63
N ASP A 23 -21.55 16.68 -0.40
CA ASP A 23 -20.21 17.23 -0.57
C ASP A 23 -19.73 17.96 0.69
N LYS A 24 -20.62 18.76 1.30
CA LYS A 24 -20.32 19.45 2.56
C LYS A 24 -19.92 18.48 3.67
N LYS A 25 -20.64 17.35 3.83
CA LYS A 25 -20.32 16.37 4.87
C LYS A 25 -18.99 15.67 4.58
N ASN A 26 -18.70 15.33 3.31
CA ASN A 26 -17.40 14.77 2.93
C ASN A 26 -16.26 15.75 3.23
N VAL A 27 -16.41 17.03 2.85
CA VAL A 27 -15.41 18.08 3.13
C VAL A 27 -15.25 18.34 4.62
N ASP A 28 -16.35 18.43 5.39
CA ASP A 28 -16.29 18.65 6.84
C ASP A 28 -15.62 17.47 7.57
N THR A 29 -15.66 16.26 7.01
CA THR A 29 -15.09 15.04 7.61
C THR A 29 -13.65 14.80 7.19
N PHE A 30 -13.36 14.84 5.89
CA PHE A 30 -12.06 14.45 5.32
C PHE A 30 -11.20 15.65 4.92
N GLY A 31 -11.75 16.88 4.94
CA GLY A 31 -10.99 18.09 4.62
C GLY A 31 -10.41 18.04 3.20
N ALA A 32 -9.10 18.29 3.10
CA ALA A 32 -8.37 18.24 1.82
C ALA A 32 -8.37 16.84 1.19
N ASP A 33 -8.49 15.79 2.01
CA ASP A 33 -8.49 14.41 1.52
C ASP A 33 -9.79 14.04 0.79
N ALA A 34 -10.83 14.87 0.91
CA ALA A 34 -12.04 14.79 0.08
C ALA A 34 -11.79 15.19 -1.39
N GLN A 35 -10.63 15.76 -1.72
CA GLN A 35 -10.20 16.01 -3.10
C GLN A 35 -9.25 14.91 -3.57
N VAL A 36 -9.25 14.65 -4.88
CA VAL A 36 -8.25 13.77 -5.50
C VAL A 36 -6.88 14.37 -5.26
N HIS A 37 -6.01 13.60 -4.62
CA HIS A 37 -4.62 13.94 -4.38
C HIS A 37 -3.80 12.65 -4.45
N GLY A 38 -2.48 12.72 -4.28
CA GLY A 38 -1.65 11.52 -4.30
C GLY A 38 -0.42 11.64 -3.42
N HIS A 39 0.21 10.48 -3.21
CA HIS A 39 1.37 10.36 -2.35
C HIS A 39 2.45 9.52 -3.02
N ASN A 40 3.69 9.79 -2.62
CA ASN A 40 4.81 8.89 -2.84
C ASN A 40 4.88 7.98 -1.62
N TYR A 41 4.32 6.79 -1.72
CA TYR A 41 4.25 5.84 -0.62
C TYR A 41 5.59 5.14 -0.42
N THR A 42 5.99 4.99 0.84
CA THR A 42 7.08 4.13 1.27
C THR A 42 6.50 2.86 1.87
N LEU A 43 6.82 1.70 1.29
CA LEU A 43 6.39 0.39 1.77
C LEU A 43 7.59 -0.35 2.39
N GLU A 44 7.50 -0.64 3.68
CA GLU A 44 8.50 -1.46 4.39
C GLU A 44 7.99 -2.88 4.57
N VAL A 45 8.60 -3.83 3.85
CA VAL A 45 8.27 -5.25 3.97
C VAL A 45 9.28 -5.91 4.90
N THR A 46 8.80 -6.42 6.02
CA THR A 46 9.63 -7.11 7.02
C THR A 46 9.34 -8.60 7.01
N VAL A 47 10.39 -9.40 6.84
CA VAL A 47 10.33 -10.86 6.98
C VAL A 47 11.08 -11.30 8.23
N ARG A 48 10.65 -12.41 8.83
CA ARG A 48 11.28 -13.02 10.01
C ARG A 48 11.77 -14.42 9.67
N GLY A 49 13.00 -14.74 10.01
CA GLY A 49 13.55 -16.09 9.81
C GLY A 49 14.85 -16.33 10.54
N GLU A 50 15.44 -17.49 10.33
CA GLU A 50 16.79 -17.81 10.79
C GLU A 50 17.79 -17.49 9.68
N ILE A 51 19.00 -17.11 10.06
CA ILE A 51 20.08 -16.90 9.11
C ILE A 51 20.57 -18.27 8.67
N ASN A 52 20.39 -18.60 7.39
CA ASN A 52 20.91 -19.83 6.83
C ASN A 52 22.46 -19.82 6.93
N PRO A 53 23.11 -20.83 7.53
CA PRO A 53 24.55 -20.80 7.82
C PRO A 53 25.44 -20.89 6.57
N ASP A 54 24.94 -21.47 5.47
CA ASP A 54 25.70 -21.64 4.23
C ASP A 54 25.67 -20.37 3.37
N THR A 55 24.55 -19.64 3.39
CA THR A 55 24.31 -18.45 2.54
C THR A 55 24.39 -17.13 3.30
N GLY A 56 24.18 -17.13 4.61
CA GLY A 56 24.03 -15.92 5.44
C GLY A 56 22.71 -15.18 5.25
N PHE A 57 21.72 -15.75 4.54
CA PHE A 57 20.47 -15.06 4.22
C PHE A 57 19.31 -15.52 5.10
N ILE A 58 18.38 -14.60 5.37
CA ILE A 58 17.03 -14.92 5.85
C ILE A 58 16.12 -15.26 4.66
N VAL A 59 16.24 -14.49 3.57
CA VAL A 59 15.57 -14.68 2.29
C VAL A 59 16.47 -14.09 1.19
N ASP A 60 16.36 -14.62 -0.03
CA ASP A 60 16.94 -13.96 -1.20
C ASP A 60 16.21 -12.62 -1.46
N LEU A 61 16.95 -11.52 -1.42
CA LEU A 61 16.41 -10.17 -1.61
C LEU A 61 15.90 -9.90 -3.04
N THR A 62 16.37 -10.67 -4.04
CA THR A 62 15.86 -10.64 -5.41
C THR A 62 14.49 -11.30 -5.44
N HIS A 63 14.37 -12.49 -4.84
CA HIS A 63 13.08 -13.17 -4.73
C HIS A 63 12.04 -12.31 -3.97
N LEU A 64 12.42 -11.72 -2.82
CA LEU A 64 11.53 -10.82 -2.08
C LEU A 64 11.11 -9.61 -2.92
N LYS A 65 12.03 -9.05 -3.70
CA LYS A 65 11.73 -7.93 -4.61
C LYS A 65 10.73 -8.35 -5.67
N ASP A 66 10.89 -9.51 -6.28
CA ASP A 66 10.01 -9.98 -7.35
C ASP A 66 8.60 -10.24 -6.81
N VAL A 67 8.48 -10.89 -5.65
CA VAL A 67 7.18 -11.12 -4.98
C VAL A 67 6.48 -9.79 -4.71
N VAL A 68 7.18 -8.82 -4.10
CA VAL A 68 6.60 -7.51 -3.78
C VAL A 68 6.23 -6.74 -5.05
N ASN A 69 7.07 -6.76 -6.07
CA ASN A 69 6.77 -6.06 -7.32
C ASN A 69 5.53 -6.62 -8.01
N THR A 70 5.49 -7.95 -8.22
CA THR A 70 4.41 -8.61 -8.93
C THR A 70 3.07 -8.48 -8.21
N ASN A 71 3.06 -8.59 -6.88
CA ASN A 71 1.81 -8.64 -6.13
C ASN A 71 1.32 -7.28 -5.63
N ILE A 72 2.23 -6.32 -5.44
CA ILE A 72 1.94 -5.05 -4.76
C ILE A 72 2.26 -3.87 -5.68
N ILE A 73 3.54 -3.65 -6.02
CA ILE A 73 3.97 -2.43 -6.73
C ILE A 73 3.30 -2.30 -8.10
N THR A 74 3.26 -3.36 -8.91
CA THR A 74 2.63 -3.31 -10.24
C THR A 74 1.13 -3.02 -10.20
N LYS A 75 0.45 -3.26 -9.07
CA LYS A 75 -0.98 -2.97 -8.92
C LYS A 75 -1.26 -1.56 -8.40
N LEU A 76 -0.36 -1.04 -7.56
CA LEU A 76 -0.56 0.24 -6.86
C LEU A 76 0.13 1.42 -7.55
N ASP A 77 1.29 1.20 -8.17
CA ASP A 77 2.06 2.27 -8.79
C ASP A 77 1.30 2.89 -9.98
N HIS A 78 1.29 4.22 -10.02
CA HIS A 78 0.55 5.05 -10.98
C HIS A 78 -0.98 4.80 -11.04
N SER A 79 -1.58 4.29 -9.95
CA SER A 79 -3.04 4.07 -9.85
C SER A 79 -3.78 5.20 -9.13
N GLN A 80 -5.10 5.26 -9.30
CA GLN A 80 -6.04 5.90 -8.38
C GLN A 80 -6.72 4.80 -7.53
N ILE A 81 -6.31 4.66 -6.26
CA ILE A 81 -6.53 3.47 -5.43
C ILE A 81 -8.01 3.02 -5.40
N GLU A 82 -8.93 3.90 -5.03
CA GLU A 82 -10.35 3.56 -4.86
C GLU A 82 -11.10 3.32 -6.18
N LYS A 83 -10.50 3.69 -7.32
CA LYS A 83 -11.10 3.47 -8.65
C LYS A 83 -10.52 2.26 -9.37
N ASP A 84 -9.21 2.10 -9.29
CA ASP A 84 -8.50 1.10 -10.09
C ASP A 84 -8.40 -0.25 -9.37
N ILE A 85 -8.60 -0.28 -8.05
CA ILE A 85 -8.43 -1.47 -7.23
C ILE A 85 -9.76 -1.89 -6.63
N LEU A 86 -10.36 -2.95 -7.20
CA LEU A 86 -11.68 -3.49 -6.82
C LEU A 86 -11.84 -3.77 -5.32
N TRP A 87 -10.77 -4.07 -4.60
CA TRP A 87 -10.84 -4.31 -3.16
C TRP A 87 -11.31 -3.08 -2.36
N PHE A 88 -11.16 -1.88 -2.92
CA PHE A 88 -11.54 -0.60 -2.31
C PHE A 88 -12.95 -0.11 -2.67
N GLU A 89 -13.74 -0.85 -3.46
CA GLU A 89 -15.08 -0.41 -3.91
C GLU A 89 -16.02 0.00 -2.75
N ASP A 90 -15.88 -0.62 -1.58
CA ASP A 90 -16.65 -0.33 -0.36
C ASP A 90 -15.78 0.16 0.82
N LYS A 91 -14.55 0.62 0.56
CA LYS A 91 -13.57 0.99 1.60
C LYS A 91 -12.88 2.29 1.27
N GLN A 92 -12.59 3.08 2.31
CA GLN A 92 -11.75 4.27 2.14
C GLN A 92 -10.32 3.87 1.73
N PRO A 93 -9.65 4.63 0.85
CA PRO A 93 -8.24 4.40 0.45
C PRO A 93 -7.24 4.80 1.55
N SER A 94 -7.58 4.54 2.82
CA SER A 94 -6.74 4.86 3.96
C SER A 94 -5.46 4.05 4.00
N SER A 95 -4.42 4.60 4.62
CA SER A 95 -3.16 3.88 4.86
C SER A 95 -3.41 2.57 5.63
N GLU A 96 -4.36 2.57 6.57
CA GLU A 96 -4.77 1.40 7.35
C GLU A 96 -5.36 0.32 6.44
N ASN A 97 -6.30 0.67 5.57
CA ASN A 97 -6.88 -0.25 4.60
C ASN A 97 -5.84 -0.71 3.55
N LEU A 98 -4.90 0.17 3.20
CA LEU A 98 -3.82 -0.15 2.27
C LEU A 98 -2.88 -1.21 2.83
N VAL A 99 -2.51 -1.15 4.12
CA VAL A 99 -1.73 -2.22 4.75
C VAL A 99 -2.50 -3.54 4.78
N VAL A 100 -3.81 -3.52 5.02
CA VAL A 100 -4.66 -4.73 4.98
C VAL A 100 -4.74 -5.31 3.57
N PHE A 101 -4.85 -4.47 2.54
CA PHE A 101 -4.87 -4.91 1.14
C PHE A 101 -3.52 -5.51 0.69
N ILE A 102 -2.41 -4.95 1.18
CA ILE A 102 -1.05 -5.38 0.83
C ILE A 102 -0.68 -6.73 1.44
N TRP A 103 -1.21 -7.03 2.64
CA TRP A 103 -0.91 -8.24 3.42
C TRP A 103 -1.64 -9.49 2.90
#